data_AF-A0A960X6Z0-F1
#
_entry.id   AF-A0A960X6Z0-F1
#
_cell.length_a   1.000
_cell.length_b   1.000
_cell.length_c   1.000
_cell.angle_alpha   90.00
_cell.angle_beta   90.00
_cell.angle_gamma   90.00
#
_symmetry.space_group_name_H-M   'P 1'
#
loop_
_entity.id
_entity.type
_entity.pdbx_description
1 polymer ?
#
loop_
_entity_poly.entity_id
_entity_poly.type
_entity_poly.pdbx_seq_one_letter_code
_entity_poly.pdbx_strand_id
1 'polypeptide(L)'
;MATIDKLDISVYNLYAMRTKMIEQINQQYRLSEAGTIPPQTAVMDMYPRLSELDLLLGIVPLHAPWAYFFPPKTFRRIRRSPFAFHRVAPSLGTFEEQEEVEAALEQVDCGSPEEKKEKEILQQAFSQINKINEWLSFIIGRVGQFLQG
;
A
#
# COMPACT_ATOMS: atom_id res chain seq x y z
N MET A 1 -54.69 16.92 -7.09
CA MET A 1 -53.68 16.42 -8.04
C MET A 1 -53.32 17.58 -8.96
N ALA A 2 -52.13 18.17 -8.83
CA ALA A 2 -51.72 19.33 -9.63
C ALA A 2 -51.12 18.84 -10.94
N THR A 3 -51.74 19.19 -12.07
CA THR A 3 -51.20 18.96 -13.41
C THR A 3 -50.22 20.07 -13.77
N ILE A 4 -49.17 19.71 -14.51
CA ILE A 4 -47.99 20.53 -14.85
C ILE A 4 -48.41 21.93 -15.34
N ASP A 5 -49.50 22.05 -16.10
CA ASP A 5 -50.04 23.29 -16.67
C ASP A 5 -50.43 24.39 -15.64
N LYS A 6 -50.49 24.07 -14.34
CA LYS A 6 -50.81 25.03 -13.27
C LYS A 6 -49.59 25.63 -12.57
N LEU A 7 -48.38 25.29 -13.00
CA LEU A 7 -47.15 25.80 -12.40
C LEU A 7 -46.74 27.12 -13.04
N ASP A 8 -46.18 28.03 -12.22
CA ASP A 8 -45.65 29.30 -12.71
C ASP A 8 -44.53 29.08 -13.75
N ILE A 9 -44.46 29.98 -14.72
CA ILE A 9 -43.46 30.00 -15.80
C ILE A 9 -42.02 29.93 -15.25
N SER A 10 -41.78 30.46 -14.04
CA SER A 10 -40.50 30.38 -13.35
C SER A 10 -40.06 28.93 -13.04
N VAL A 11 -41.01 28.04 -12.73
CA VAL A 11 -40.74 26.62 -12.44
C VAL A 11 -40.30 25.89 -13.72
N TYR A 12 -40.92 26.21 -14.85
CA TYR A 12 -40.51 25.68 -16.16
C TYR A 12 -39.12 26.14 -16.57
N ASN A 13 -38.80 27.42 -16.38
CA ASN A 13 -37.47 27.96 -16.66
C ASN A 13 -36.41 27.28 -15.79
N LEU A 14 -36.72 27.06 -14.52
CA LEU A 14 -35.81 26.41 -13.59
C LEU A 14 -35.62 24.93 -13.90
N TYR A 15 -36.68 24.23 -14.32
CA TYR A 15 -36.59 22.87 -14.82
C TYR A 15 -35.73 22.79 -16.08
N ALA A 16 -35.97 23.64 -17.07
CA ALA A 16 -35.17 23.68 -18.31
C ALA A 16 -33.69 23.98 -18.04
N MET A 17 -33.39 24.91 -17.12
CA MET A 17 -32.03 25.20 -16.70
C MET A 17 -31.34 24.00 -16.03
N ARG A 18 -32.06 23.28 -15.15
CA ARG A 18 -31.54 22.07 -14.50
C ARG A 18 -31.27 20.96 -15.51
N THR A 19 -32.18 20.72 -16.45
CA THR A 19 -31.99 19.71 -17.49
C THR A 19 -30.78 20.03 -18.36
N LYS A 20 -30.64 21.30 -18.80
CA LYS A 20 -29.49 21.75 -19.58
C LYS A 20 -28.16 21.58 -18.83
N MET A 21 -28.14 21.86 -17.53
CA MET A 21 -26.95 21.68 -16.69
C MET A 21 -26.56 20.20 -16.58
N ILE A 22 -27.53 19.31 -16.38
CA ILE A 22 -27.29 17.86 -16.33
C ILE A 22 -26.78 17.34 -17.68
N GLU A 23 -27.35 17.81 -18.79
CA GLU A 23 -26.88 17.44 -20.14
C GLU A 23 -25.44 17.90 -20.38
N GLN A 24 -25.07 19.12 -19.97
CA GLN A 24 -23.70 19.62 -20.09
C GLN A 24 -22.71 18.80 -19.27
N ILE A 25 -23.07 18.45 -18.03
CA ILE A 25 -22.26 17.58 -17.17
C ILE A 25 -22.09 16.20 -17.81
N ASN A 26 -23.17 15.63 -18.35
CA ASN A 26 -23.11 14.34 -19.04
C ASN A 26 -22.25 14.41 -20.31
N GLN A 27 -22.27 15.51 -21.08
CA GLN A 27 -21.40 15.67 -22.25
C GLN A 27 -19.93 15.78 -21.87
N GLN A 28 -19.60 16.48 -20.78
CA GLN A 28 -18.21 16.66 -20.32
C GLN A 28 -17.63 15.38 -19.71
N TYR A 29 -18.41 14.68 -18.89
CA TYR A 29 -17.91 13.55 -18.09
C TYR A 29 -18.39 12.19 -18.55
N ARG A 30 -19.25 12.13 -19.58
CA ARG A 30 -19.84 10.90 -20.14
C ARG A 30 -20.37 9.94 -19.06
N LEU A 31 -21.04 10.49 -18.05
CA LEU A 31 -21.48 9.72 -16.88
C LEU A 31 -22.45 8.58 -17.23
N SER A 32 -23.19 8.71 -18.34
CA SER A 32 -24.05 7.64 -18.89
C SER A 32 -23.25 6.44 -19.42
N GLU A 33 -22.01 6.65 -19.85
CA GLU A 33 -21.11 5.61 -20.34
C GLU A 33 -20.30 4.96 -19.19
N ALA A 34 -20.22 5.61 -18.02
CA ALA A 34 -19.43 5.15 -16.87
C ALA A 34 -19.85 3.77 -16.34
N GLY A 35 -21.12 3.38 -16.52
CA GLY A 35 -21.62 2.05 -16.16
C GLY A 35 -21.09 0.91 -17.04
N THR A 36 -20.43 1.21 -18.15
CA THR A 36 -19.86 0.22 -19.08
C THR A 36 -18.38 -0.05 -18.88
N ILE A 37 -17.72 0.64 -17.93
CA ILE A 37 -16.31 0.42 -17.63
C ILE A 37 -16.17 -0.96 -16.96
N PRO A 38 -15.40 -1.89 -17.54
CA PRO A 38 -15.19 -3.20 -16.94
C PRO A 38 -14.62 -3.05 -15.52
N PRO A 39 -15.04 -3.88 -14.54
CA PRO A 39 -14.58 -3.78 -13.15
C PRO A 39 -13.05 -3.96 -13.02
N GLN A 40 -12.40 -4.53 -14.03
CA GLN A 40 -10.93 -4.65 -14.11
C GLN A 40 -10.21 -3.30 -14.30
N THR A 41 -10.92 -2.26 -14.74
CA THR A 41 -10.44 -0.88 -14.89
C THR A 41 -10.89 0.06 -13.78
N ALA A 42 -11.64 -0.45 -12.78
CA ALA A 42 -12.06 0.36 -11.65
C ALA A 42 -10.86 0.59 -10.71
N VAL A 43 -10.31 1.80 -10.74
CA VAL A 43 -9.37 2.25 -9.72
C VAL A 43 -10.17 2.46 -8.45
N MET A 44 -10.10 1.50 -7.51
CA MET A 44 -10.64 1.70 -6.17
C MET A 44 -9.83 2.81 -5.50
N ASP A 45 -10.50 3.95 -5.30
CA ASP A 45 -10.00 5.07 -4.51
C ASP A 45 -9.92 4.64 -3.04
N MET A 46 -8.77 4.08 -2.64
CA MET A 46 -8.50 3.64 -1.27
C MET A 46 -8.06 4.78 -0.35
N TYR A 47 -7.98 6.01 -0.86
CA TYR A 47 -7.54 7.15 -0.08
C TYR A 47 -8.72 7.86 0.58
N PRO A 48 -8.62 8.25 1.85
CA PRO A 48 -9.58 9.18 2.42
C PRO A 48 -9.48 10.49 1.64
N ARG A 49 -10.60 10.92 1.03
CA ARG A 49 -10.67 12.20 0.34
C ARG A 49 -10.42 13.31 1.36
N LEU A 50 -9.22 13.89 1.31
CA LEU A 50 -8.87 15.07 2.09
C LEU A 50 -9.81 16.21 1.68
N SER A 51 -10.10 17.12 2.61
CA SER A 51 -10.83 18.32 2.24
C SER A 51 -9.98 19.12 1.24
N GLU A 52 -10.58 19.61 0.16
CA GLU A 52 -9.87 20.38 -0.87
C GLU A 52 -9.12 21.59 -0.29
N LEU A 53 -9.59 22.09 0.86
CA LEU A 53 -8.95 23.15 1.64
C LEU A 53 -7.60 22.73 2.23
N ASP A 54 -7.45 21.51 2.73
CA ASP A 54 -6.18 21.02 3.30
C ASP A 54 -5.08 20.90 2.23
N LEU A 55 -5.51 20.56 1.00
CA LEU A 55 -4.69 20.49 -0.20
C LEU A 55 -4.25 21.88 -0.66
N LEU A 56 -5.18 22.85 -0.70
CA LEU A 56 -4.91 24.24 -1.05
C LEU A 56 -3.99 24.94 -0.05
N LEU A 57 -4.13 24.64 1.24
CA LEU A 57 -3.35 25.24 2.31
C LEU A 57 -1.97 24.59 2.48
N GLY A 58 -1.67 23.52 1.72
CA GLY A 58 -0.37 22.84 1.76
C GLY A 58 -0.03 22.21 3.11
N ILE A 59 -1.05 21.96 3.96
CA ILE A 59 -0.88 21.45 5.32
C ILE A 59 -0.37 20.00 5.30
N VAL A 60 -0.71 19.24 4.25
CA VAL A 60 -0.30 17.84 4.08
C VAL A 60 0.51 17.69 2.79
N PRO A 61 1.78 17.24 2.86
CA PRO A 61 2.55 16.92 1.67
C PRO A 61 1.95 15.70 0.98
N LEU A 62 1.26 15.93 -0.14
CA LEU A 62 0.58 14.87 -0.89
C LEU A 62 1.57 14.22 -1.86
N HIS A 63 2.28 13.19 -1.39
CA HIS A 63 3.07 12.33 -2.26
C HIS A 63 2.16 11.20 -2.75
N ALA A 64 1.32 11.48 -3.76
CA ALA A 64 0.54 10.45 -4.43
C ALA A 64 1.41 9.79 -5.52
N PRO A 65 1.94 8.57 -5.30
CA PRO A 65 2.60 7.85 -6.37
C PRO A 65 1.56 7.52 -7.46
N TRP A 66 1.90 7.83 -8.72
CA TRP A 66 1.04 7.57 -9.88
C TRP A 66 0.93 6.08 -10.24
N ALA A 67 1.77 5.23 -9.65
CA ALA A 67 1.70 3.78 -9.76
C ALA A 67 2.31 3.12 -8.52
N TYR A 68 1.68 2.03 -8.07
CA TYR A 68 2.20 1.19 -6.99
C TYR A 68 2.62 -0.15 -7.59
N PHE A 69 3.91 -0.43 -7.57
CA PHE A 69 4.45 -1.72 -7.99
C PHE A 69 4.79 -2.53 -6.75
N PHE A 70 4.33 -3.78 -6.71
CA PHE A 70 4.80 -4.71 -5.69
C PHE A 70 6.31 -4.90 -5.86
N PRO A 71 7.09 -4.89 -4.76
CA PRO A 71 8.50 -5.16 -4.84
C PRO A 71 8.71 -6.56 -5.43
N PRO A 72 9.64 -6.74 -6.39
CA PRO A 72 10.00 -8.07 -6.88
C PRO A 72 10.53 -8.94 -5.72
N LYS A 73 10.43 -10.26 -5.86
CA LYS A 73 10.84 -11.21 -4.81
C LYS A 73 12.26 -10.95 -4.27
N THR A 74 13.17 -10.47 -5.12
CA THR A 74 14.56 -10.19 -4.78
C THR A 74 14.87 -8.70 -4.57
N PHE A 75 13.87 -7.88 -4.26
CA PHE A 75 14.01 -6.43 -4.14
C PHE A 75 15.09 -6.01 -3.13
N ARG A 76 15.20 -6.74 -2.02
CA ARG A 76 16.18 -6.46 -0.96
C ARG A 76 17.59 -6.71 -1.44
N ARG A 77 17.85 -7.75 -2.25
CA ARG A 77 19.15 -7.99 -2.86
C ARG A 77 19.50 -6.95 -3.93
N ILE A 78 18.55 -6.57 -4.78
CA ILE A 78 18.79 -5.65 -5.91
C ILE A 78 19.17 -4.24 -5.45
N ARG A 79 18.51 -3.72 -4.40
CA ARG A 79 18.79 -2.36 -3.90
C ARG A 79 20.06 -2.22 -3.06
N ARG A 80 20.75 -3.32 -2.76
CA ARG A 80 21.92 -3.29 -1.88
C ARG A 80 23.21 -3.12 -2.68
N SER A 81 24.07 -2.23 -2.19
CA SER A 81 25.42 -2.06 -2.73
C SER A 81 26.24 -3.34 -2.48
N PRO A 82 26.94 -3.87 -3.49
CA PRO A 82 27.83 -5.01 -3.32
C PRO A 82 29.05 -4.68 -2.43
N PHE A 83 29.28 -3.41 -2.12
CA PHE A 83 30.39 -2.93 -1.28
C PHE A 83 29.99 -2.66 0.18
N ALA A 84 28.71 -2.81 0.54
CA ALA A 84 28.27 -2.65 1.92
C ALA A 84 28.35 -4.00 2.66
N PHE A 85 29.20 -4.10 3.69
CA PHE A 85 29.25 -5.27 4.56
C PHE A 85 27.96 -5.35 5.39
N HIS A 86 27.04 -6.23 4.99
CA HIS A 86 25.71 -6.37 5.58
C HIS A 86 25.58 -7.59 6.50
N ARG A 87 26.56 -8.49 6.51
CA ARG A 87 26.60 -9.63 7.44
C ARG A 87 27.57 -9.31 8.56
N VAL A 88 27.03 -8.82 9.67
CA VAL A 88 27.82 -8.57 10.90
C VAL A 88 27.52 -9.64 11.97
N ALA A 89 26.41 -10.37 11.83
CA ALA A 89 26.06 -11.53 12.64
C ALA A 89 26.18 -12.84 11.83
N PRO A 90 26.38 -13.99 12.51
CA PRO A 90 26.20 -15.30 11.87
C PRO A 90 24.76 -15.42 11.39
N SER A 91 24.57 -15.44 10.08
CA SER A 91 23.28 -15.66 9.41
C SER A 91 23.33 -17.01 8.70
N LEU A 92 22.16 -17.64 8.59
CA LEU A 92 22.02 -18.94 7.91
C LEU A 92 22.08 -18.84 6.38
N GLY A 93 22.39 -17.66 5.84
CA GLY A 93 22.34 -17.41 4.40
C GLY A 93 22.15 -15.94 4.07
N THR A 94 21.63 -15.65 2.88
CA THR A 94 21.07 -14.33 2.55
C THR A 94 19.75 -14.12 3.30
N PHE A 95 19.29 -12.87 3.44
CA PHE A 95 17.97 -12.60 4.06
C PHE A 95 16.83 -13.29 3.29
N GLU A 96 16.97 -13.38 1.96
CA GLU A 96 16.00 -14.08 1.10
C GLU A 96 16.02 -15.58 1.38
N GLU A 97 17.20 -16.20 1.48
CA GLU A 97 17.33 -17.61 1.90
C GLU A 97 16.76 -17.84 3.32
N GLN A 98 16.93 -16.89 4.24
CA GLN A 98 16.35 -17.00 5.58
C GLN A 98 14.81 -16.92 5.54
N GLU A 99 14.23 -15.99 4.78
CA GLU A 99 12.78 -15.90 4.59
C GLU A 99 12.22 -17.17 3.93
N GLU A 100 12.93 -17.74 2.95
CA GLU A 100 12.54 -19.00 2.31
C GLU A 100 12.60 -20.18 3.29
N VAL A 101 13.61 -20.24 4.15
CA VAL A 101 13.74 -21.28 5.18
C VAL A 101 12.69 -21.13 6.28
N GLU A 102 12.38 -19.91 6.71
CA GLU A 102 11.29 -19.64 7.67
C GLU A 102 9.93 -20.07 7.07
N ALA A 103 9.66 -19.72 5.81
CA ALA A 103 8.44 -20.13 5.12
C ALA A 103 8.35 -21.66 4.93
N ALA A 104 9.48 -22.31 4.62
CA ALA A 104 9.55 -23.77 4.53
C ALA A 104 9.26 -24.41 5.89
N LEU A 105 9.80 -23.86 6.98
CA LEU A 105 9.60 -24.36 8.33
C LEU A 105 8.14 -24.25 8.79
N GLU A 106 7.44 -23.18 8.40
CA GLU A 106 6.01 -23.02 8.67
C GLU A 106 5.17 -24.12 8.00
N GLN A 107 5.52 -24.51 6.78
CA GLN A 107 4.80 -25.52 5.98
C GLN A 107 5.05 -26.97 6.42
N VAL A 108 6.01 -27.23 7.30
CA VAL A 108 6.26 -28.59 7.81
C VAL A 108 5.13 -29.00 8.78
N ASP A 109 4.39 -30.04 8.40
CA ASP A 109 3.38 -30.68 9.25
C ASP A 109 4.05 -31.46 10.40
N CYS A 110 3.66 -31.18 11.64
CA CYS A 110 4.16 -31.89 12.82
C CYS A 110 3.14 -32.92 13.30
N GLY A 111 3.49 -34.21 13.23
CA GLY A 111 2.63 -35.32 13.66
C GLY A 111 2.78 -35.67 15.14
N SER A 112 3.98 -35.49 15.71
CA SER A 112 4.30 -35.81 17.10
C SER A 112 4.31 -34.56 18.01
N PRO A 113 3.96 -34.68 19.31
CA PRO A 113 4.16 -33.60 20.28
C PRO A 113 5.64 -33.21 20.48
N GLU A 114 6.58 -34.09 20.16
CA GLU A 114 8.03 -33.80 20.22
C GLU A 114 8.46 -32.92 19.04
N GLU A 115 8.01 -33.23 17.83
CA GLU A 115 8.28 -32.43 16.62
C GLU A 115 7.74 -31.01 16.73
N LYS A 116 6.61 -30.82 17.42
CA LYS A 116 6.06 -29.47 17.69
C LYS A 116 6.98 -28.63 18.57
N LYS A 117 7.59 -29.24 19.59
CA LYS A 117 8.54 -28.55 20.47
C LYS A 117 9.82 -28.21 19.73
N GLU A 118 10.32 -29.10 18.89
CA GLU A 118 11.50 -28.84 18.07
C GLU A 118 11.25 -27.70 17.07
N LYS A 119 10.08 -27.70 16.41
CA LYS A 119 9.66 -26.61 15.52
C LYS A 119 9.61 -25.27 16.26
N GLU A 120 9.07 -25.24 17.47
CA GLU A 120 9.02 -24.02 18.29
C GLU A 120 10.41 -23.52 18.68
N ILE A 121 11.33 -24.41 19.07
CA ILE A 121 12.72 -24.06 19.38
C ILE A 121 13.42 -23.46 18.16
N LEU A 122 13.23 -24.05 16.99
CA LEU A 122 13.80 -23.52 15.75
C LEU A 122 13.23 -22.14 15.40
N GLN A 123 11.91 -21.93 15.52
CA GLN A 123 11.30 -20.61 15.32
C GLN A 123 11.86 -19.55 16.29
N GLN A 124 12.07 -19.92 17.56
CA GLN A 124 12.67 -19.02 18.54
C GLN A 124 14.12 -18.67 18.17
N ALA A 125 14.91 -19.63 17.67
CA ALA A 125 16.27 -19.39 17.21
C ALA A 125 16.32 -18.41 16.02
N PHE A 126 15.44 -18.58 15.02
CA PHE A 126 15.31 -17.63 13.91
C PHE A 126 14.93 -16.22 14.40
N SER A 127 13.97 -16.12 15.32
CA SER A 127 13.59 -14.84 15.93
C SER A 127 14.75 -14.14 16.65
N GLN A 128 15.60 -14.90 17.36
CA GLN A 128 16.78 -14.34 18.01
C GLN A 128 17.81 -13.81 17.02
N ILE A 129 18.05 -14.53 15.92
CA ILE A 129 18.95 -14.07 14.84
C ILE A 129 18.45 -12.74 14.26
N ASN A 130 17.14 -12.61 14.03
CA ASN A 130 16.55 -11.36 13.53
C ASN A 130 16.74 -10.20 14.52
N LYS A 131 16.54 -10.41 15.82
CA LYS A 131 16.79 -9.38 16.86
C LYS A 131 18.25 -8.94 16.90
N ILE A 132 19.19 -9.88 16.80
CA ILE A 132 20.63 -9.57 16.77
C ILE A 132 20.97 -8.70 15.54
N ASN A 133 20.41 -9.05 14.38
CA ASN A 133 20.58 -8.28 13.15
C ASN A 133 20.01 -6.85 13.27
N GLU A 134 18.86 -6.68 13.92
CA GLU A 134 18.28 -5.37 14.19
C GLU A 134 19.18 -4.52 15.09
N TRP A 135 19.67 -5.09 16.20
CA TRP A 135 20.56 -4.39 17.12
C TRP A 135 21.87 -3.99 16.48
N LEU A 136 22.49 -4.87 15.69
CA LEU A 136 23.71 -4.55 14.95
C LEU A 136 23.49 -3.48 13.89
N SER A 137 22.38 -3.55 13.15
CA SER A 137 22.01 -2.52 12.17
C SER A 137 21.83 -1.15 12.84
N PHE A 138 21.21 -1.13 14.03
CA PHE A 138 21.07 0.09 14.82
C PHE A 138 22.43 0.63 15.29
N ILE A 139 23.31 -0.23 15.81
CA ILE A 139 24.66 0.15 16.26
C ILE A 139 25.45 0.73 15.08
N ILE A 140 25.45 0.08 13.92
CA ILE A 140 26.16 0.55 12.72
C ILE A 140 25.56 1.86 12.23
N GLY A 141 24.23 2.00 12.22
CA GLY A 141 23.57 3.25 11.90
C GLY A 141 24.00 4.40 12.81
N ARG A 142 24.11 4.14 14.12
CA ARG A 142 24.63 5.10 15.10
C ARG A 142 26.11 5.43 14.87
N VAL A 143 26.96 4.43 14.63
CA VAL A 143 28.38 4.64 14.31
C VAL A 143 28.55 5.45 13.04
N GLY A 144 27.75 5.19 12.01
CA GLY A 144 27.73 5.97 10.77
C GLY A 144 27.31 7.43 10.99
N GLN A 145 26.34 7.68 11.88
CA GLN A 145 25.97 9.04 12.30
C GLN A 145 27.11 9.73 13.06
N PHE A 146 27.81 9.02 13.93
CA PHE A 146 28.98 9.56 14.65
C PHE A 146 30.19 9.82 13.75
N LEU A 147 30.36 9.08 12.64
CA LEU A 147 31.44 9.30 11.67
C LEU A 147 31.15 10.43 10.68
N GLN A 148 29.88 10.85 10.54
CA GLN A 148 29.48 12.00 9.71
C GLN A 148 29.57 13.34 10.46
N GLY A 149 29.95 13.33 11.74
CA GLY A 149 30.16 14.51 12.59
C GLY A 149 31.16 14.21 13.70
#